data_AF-A0A437QVU0-F1
#
_entry.id   AF-A0A437QVU0-F1
#
_cell.length_a   1.000
_cell.length_b   1.000
_cell.length_c   1.000
_cell.angle_alpha   90.00
_cell.angle_beta   90.00
_cell.angle_gamma   90.00
#
_symmetry.space_group_name_H-M   'P 1'
#
loop_
_entity.id
_entity.type
_entity.pdbx_description
1 polymer ?
#
loop_
_entity_poly.entity_id
_entity_poly.type
_entity_poly.pdbx_seq_one_letter_code
_entity_poly.pdbx_strand_id
1 'polypeptide(L)'
;MPASDRTGFIALLEQLRQDDDAAVVAAAREITARMDASGLTWEALIVEADAEDDVDDGDTAFVPVSDASSDAELIDNLLARGDLSEDTREELEDYKQDIAEGEFTEADSQYLRALAKRLSD
;
A
#
# COMPACT_ATOMS: atom_id res chain seq x y z
N MET A 1 -22.62 5.23 -3.47
CA MET A 1 -23.02 6.28 -4.44
C MET A 1 -22.71 5.79 -5.86
N PRO A 2 -23.50 6.15 -6.89
CA PRO A 2 -23.13 5.88 -8.28
C PRO A 2 -21.89 6.69 -8.67
N ALA A 3 -21.09 6.19 -9.61
CA ALA A 3 -19.79 6.78 -9.99
C ALA A 3 -19.88 8.24 -10.47
N SER A 4 -21.01 8.62 -11.08
CA SER A 4 -21.28 10.01 -11.50
C SER A 4 -21.47 10.97 -10.32
N ASP A 5 -22.12 10.52 -9.24
CA ASP A 5 -22.27 11.33 -8.01
C ASP A 5 -20.93 11.48 -7.27
N ARG A 6 -20.09 10.43 -7.27
CA ARG A 6 -18.73 10.50 -6.68
C ARG A 6 -17.86 11.54 -7.38
N THR A 7 -17.88 11.57 -8.72
CA THR A 7 -17.06 12.52 -9.50
C THR A 7 -17.48 13.98 -9.22
N GLY A 8 -18.79 14.24 -9.15
CA GLY A 8 -19.31 15.57 -8.80
C GLY A 8 -19.01 15.99 -7.36
N PHE A 9 -18.97 15.03 -6.43
CA PHE A 9 -18.60 15.29 -5.04
C PHE A 9 -17.10 15.63 -4.88
N ILE A 10 -16.22 14.92 -5.60
CA ILE A 10 -14.78 15.24 -5.62
C ILE A 10 -14.52 16.63 -6.18
N ALA A 11 -15.23 17.03 -7.24
CA ALA A 11 -15.08 18.37 -7.80
C ALA A 11 -15.42 19.49 -6.81
N LEU A 12 -16.41 19.27 -5.91
CA LEU A 12 -16.72 20.21 -4.82
C LEU A 12 -15.62 20.24 -3.75
N LEU A 13 -15.01 19.10 -3.44
CA LEU A 13 -13.88 19.05 -2.50
C LEU A 13 -12.66 19.80 -3.04
N GLU A 14 -12.37 19.71 -4.33
CA GLU A 14 -11.29 20.48 -4.95
C GLU A 14 -11.52 21.99 -4.91
N GLN A 15 -12.79 22.45 -4.90
CA GLN A 15 -13.12 23.88 -4.75
C GLN A 15 -12.75 24.44 -3.37
N LEU A 16 -12.61 23.60 -2.35
CA LEU A 16 -12.19 24.04 -1.02
C LEU A 16 -10.73 24.53 -0.98
N ARG A 17 -9.94 24.27 -2.04
CA ARG A 17 -8.56 24.73 -2.16
C ARG A 17 -8.42 26.14 -2.73
N GLN A 18 -9.53 26.79 -3.12
CA GLN A 18 -9.50 28.11 -3.73
C GLN A 18 -9.20 29.20 -2.69
N ASP A 19 -8.52 30.27 -3.12
CA ASP A 19 -8.24 31.45 -2.27
C ASP A 19 -9.48 32.35 -2.05
N ASP A 20 -10.57 32.09 -2.77
CA ASP A 20 -11.82 32.82 -2.64
C ASP A 20 -12.71 32.20 -1.56
N ASP A 21 -12.71 32.82 -0.38
CA ASP A 21 -13.53 32.43 0.77
C ASP A 21 -15.02 32.27 0.42
N ALA A 22 -15.57 33.10 -0.47
CA ALA A 22 -16.98 33.00 -0.83
C ALA A 22 -17.27 31.71 -1.62
N ALA A 23 -16.35 31.31 -2.51
CA ALA A 23 -16.43 30.07 -3.26
C ALA A 23 -16.23 28.86 -2.33
N VAL A 24 -15.27 28.93 -1.41
CA VAL A 24 -15.02 27.87 -0.41
C VAL A 24 -16.25 27.65 0.48
N VAL A 25 -16.87 28.71 1.00
CA VAL A 25 -18.08 28.61 1.83
C VAL A 25 -19.27 28.05 1.04
N ALA A 26 -19.43 28.45 -0.22
CA ALA A 26 -20.49 27.92 -1.08
C ALA A 26 -20.30 26.42 -1.33
N ALA A 27 -19.08 25.98 -1.64
CA ALA A 27 -18.73 24.58 -1.84
C ALA A 27 -18.94 23.75 -0.56
N ALA A 28 -18.53 24.26 0.59
CA ALA A 28 -18.73 23.59 1.88
C ALA A 28 -20.21 23.36 2.21
N ARG A 29 -21.07 24.37 1.96
CA ARG A 29 -22.52 24.25 2.15
C ARG A 29 -23.15 23.23 1.22
N GLU A 30 -22.72 23.18 -0.03
CA GLU A 30 -23.20 22.21 -1.02
C GLU A 30 -22.80 20.78 -0.64
N ILE A 31 -21.57 20.58 -0.14
CA ILE A 31 -21.11 19.29 0.39
C ILE A 31 -22.00 18.83 1.54
N THR A 32 -22.26 19.70 2.53
CA THR A 32 -23.15 19.39 3.65
C THR A 32 -24.56 19.03 3.18
N ALA A 33 -25.14 19.81 2.27
CA ALA A 33 -26.48 19.54 1.74
C ALA A 33 -26.58 18.19 1.03
N ARG A 34 -25.54 17.80 0.28
CA ARG A 34 -25.46 16.48 -0.38
C ARG A 34 -25.33 15.33 0.61
N MET A 35 -24.53 15.50 1.66
CA MET A 35 -24.38 14.51 2.72
C MET A 35 -25.71 14.30 3.46
N ASP A 36 -26.39 15.39 3.84
CA ASP A 36 -27.69 15.35 4.51
C ASP A 36 -28.77 14.69 3.63
N ALA A 37 -28.85 15.08 2.36
CA ALA A 37 -29.81 14.50 1.41
C ALA A 37 -29.59 13.00 1.19
N SER A 38 -28.35 12.53 1.34
CA SER A 38 -27.96 11.12 1.20
C SER A 38 -27.96 10.35 2.52
N GLY A 39 -28.21 11.03 3.65
CA GLY A 39 -28.10 10.44 5.00
C GLY A 39 -26.70 9.95 5.35
N LEU A 40 -25.66 10.56 4.77
CA LEU A 40 -24.26 10.17 4.97
C LEU A 40 -23.61 11.02 6.05
N THR A 41 -22.79 10.39 6.88
CA THR A 41 -21.90 11.08 7.82
C THR A 41 -20.45 10.96 7.34
N TRP A 42 -19.53 11.71 7.97
CA TRP A 42 -18.11 11.59 7.65
C TRP A 42 -17.57 10.18 7.95
N GLU A 43 -18.05 9.54 9.02
CA GLU A 43 -17.67 8.15 9.32
C GLU A 43 -18.14 7.16 8.24
N ALA A 44 -19.27 7.45 7.58
CA ALA A 44 -19.75 6.63 6.46
C ALA A 44 -18.98 6.86 5.15
N LEU A 45 -18.32 8.02 5.01
CA LEU A 45 -17.50 8.36 3.84
C LEU A 45 -16.05 7.92 4.02
N ILE A 46 -15.54 7.98 5.25
CA ILE A 46 -14.23 7.47 5.63
C ILE A 46 -14.38 5.96 5.76
N VAL A 47 -14.15 5.26 4.65
CA VAL A 47 -13.94 3.82 4.70
C VAL A 47 -12.65 3.64 5.49
N GLU A 48 -12.71 3.00 6.67
CA GLU A 48 -11.49 2.43 7.26
C GLU A 48 -10.90 1.58 6.15
N ALA A 49 -9.65 1.87 5.75
CA ALA A 49 -8.98 1.02 4.80
C ALA A 49 -9.00 -0.39 5.42
N ASP A 50 -9.91 -1.24 4.93
CA ASP A 50 -9.88 -2.65 5.21
C ASP A 50 -8.44 -3.04 4.88
N ALA A 51 -7.74 -3.59 5.86
CA ALA A 51 -6.32 -3.93 5.76
C ALA A 51 -6.11 -5.15 4.84
N GLU A 52 -6.78 -5.15 3.68
CA GLU A 52 -6.79 -6.16 2.64
C GLU A 52 -6.76 -5.54 1.23
N ASP A 53 -6.18 -4.33 1.08
CA ASP A 53 -5.76 -3.81 -0.23
C ASP A 53 -4.39 -3.09 -0.10
N ASP A 54 -3.35 -3.93 0.03
CA ASP A 54 -2.06 -3.87 -0.68
C ASP A 54 -1.59 -2.49 -1.23
N VAL A 55 -1.40 -1.51 -0.34
CA VAL A 55 -0.45 -0.40 -0.52
C VAL A 55 0.17 -0.01 0.82
N ASP A 56 1.37 -0.52 1.06
CA ASP A 56 2.55 0.21 1.56
C ASP A 56 2.27 1.63 2.11
N ASP A 57 1.83 1.71 3.37
CA ASP A 57 1.95 2.92 4.20
C ASP A 57 2.41 2.52 5.60
N GLY A 58 3.72 2.35 5.74
CA GLY A 58 4.49 2.91 6.87
C GLY A 58 4.20 2.45 8.31
N ASP A 59 3.33 1.47 8.55
CA ASP A 59 3.22 0.80 9.85
C ASP A 59 3.55 -0.69 9.65
N THR A 60 4.84 -0.97 9.44
CA THR A 60 5.37 -2.34 9.55
C THR A 60 5.26 -2.75 11.01
N ALA A 61 4.07 -3.17 11.43
CA ALA A 61 3.95 -4.12 12.50
C ALA A 61 4.85 -5.29 12.11
N PHE A 62 5.93 -5.48 12.87
CA PHE A 62 6.86 -6.58 12.67
C PHE A 62 6.06 -7.90 12.78
N VAL A 63 5.72 -8.47 11.63
CA VAL A 63 5.12 -9.80 11.55
C VAL A 63 6.25 -10.76 11.19
N PRO A 64 6.74 -11.57 12.14
CA PRO A 64 7.76 -12.54 11.84
C PRO A 64 7.23 -13.57 10.84
N VAL A 65 8.04 -13.85 9.81
CA VAL A 65 7.67 -14.80 8.75
C VAL A 65 7.49 -16.21 9.32
N SER A 66 6.35 -16.82 9.01
CA SER A 66 6.05 -18.19 9.45
C SER A 66 6.82 -19.27 8.68
N ASP A 67 7.35 -18.94 7.50
CA ASP A 67 8.03 -19.86 6.59
C ASP A 67 9.45 -19.41 6.18
N ALA A 68 10.19 -18.83 7.13
CA ALA A 68 11.52 -18.27 6.89
C ALA A 68 12.54 -19.32 6.39
N SER A 69 12.30 -20.61 6.66
CA SER A 69 13.12 -21.71 6.13
C SER A 69 12.96 -21.88 4.62
N SER A 70 11.73 -21.78 4.10
CA SER A 70 11.48 -21.87 2.65
C SER A 70 12.03 -20.67 1.90
N ASP A 71 11.99 -19.48 2.51
CA ASP A 71 12.53 -18.26 1.91
C ASP A 71 14.07 -18.26 1.90
N ALA A 72 14.73 -18.80 2.94
CA ALA A 72 16.18 -19.01 2.92
C ALA A 72 16.62 -19.97 1.80
N GLU A 73 15.88 -21.05 1.55
CA GLU A 73 16.13 -21.96 0.43
C GLU A 73 15.93 -21.26 -0.93
N LEU A 74 14.94 -20.37 -1.02
CA LEU A 74 14.69 -19.58 -2.22
C LEU A 74 15.84 -18.61 -2.51
N ILE A 75 16.36 -17.92 -1.48
CA ILE A 75 17.54 -17.06 -1.57
C ILE A 75 18.75 -17.86 -2.08
N ASP A 76 19.02 -19.03 -1.51
CA ASP A 76 20.15 -19.88 -1.94
C ASP A 76 20.02 -20.31 -3.40
N ASN A 77 18.80 -20.61 -3.85
CA ASN A 77 18.53 -20.93 -5.26
C ASN A 77 18.76 -19.73 -6.18
N LEU A 78 18.40 -18.52 -5.76
CA LEU A 78 18.64 -17.30 -6.53
C LEU A 78 20.13 -16.96 -6.61
N LEU A 79 20.84 -17.01 -5.47
CA LEU A 79 22.29 -16.76 -5.39
C LEU A 79 23.12 -17.74 -6.24
N ALA A 80 22.64 -18.97 -6.40
CA ALA A 80 23.26 -19.97 -7.27
C ALA A 80 23.16 -19.61 -8.77
N ARG A 81 22.31 -18.64 -9.13
CA ARG A 81 22.20 -18.15 -10.51
C ARG A 81 23.27 -17.10 -10.78
N GLY A 82 24.11 -17.37 -11.77
CA GLY A 82 25.21 -16.48 -12.17
C GLY A 82 24.77 -15.26 -13.01
N ASP A 83 23.48 -15.12 -13.32
CA ASP A 83 22.92 -14.03 -14.13
C ASP A 83 22.45 -12.83 -13.30
N LEU A 84 22.57 -12.89 -11.97
CA LEU A 84 22.24 -11.78 -11.08
C LEU A 84 23.30 -10.68 -11.10
N SER A 85 22.82 -9.43 -11.02
CA SER A 85 23.66 -8.27 -10.79
C SER A 85 24.35 -8.34 -9.41
N GLU A 86 25.46 -7.62 -9.24
CA GLU A 86 26.15 -7.53 -7.94
C GLU A 86 25.21 -6.95 -6.87
N ASP A 87 24.48 -5.88 -7.19
CA ASP A 87 23.51 -5.25 -6.29
C ASP A 87 22.42 -6.23 -5.82
N THR A 88 21.87 -7.03 -6.73
CA THR A 88 20.85 -8.05 -6.37
C THR A 88 21.44 -9.18 -5.53
N ARG A 89 22.72 -9.50 -5.72
CA ARG A 89 23.40 -10.53 -4.92
C ARG A 89 23.60 -10.05 -3.48
N GLU A 90 24.04 -8.80 -3.31
CA GLU A 90 24.21 -8.16 -2.00
C GLU A 90 22.87 -8.09 -1.25
N GLU A 91 21.80 -7.65 -1.92
CA GLU A 91 20.44 -7.61 -1.36
C GLU A 91 19.95 -9.00 -0.86
N LEU A 92 20.23 -10.06 -1.62
CA LEU A 92 19.89 -11.44 -1.23
C LEU A 92 20.73 -11.95 -0.05
N GLU A 93 21.98 -11.53 0.05
CA GLU A 93 22.85 -11.86 1.19
C GLU A 93 22.39 -11.14 2.47
N ASP A 94 21.97 -9.87 2.35
CA ASP A 94 21.38 -9.10 3.45
C ASP A 94 20.10 -9.74 3.98
N TYR A 95 19.17 -10.15 3.10
CA TYR A 95 17.97 -10.87 3.52
C TYR A 95 18.26 -12.18 4.24
N LYS A 96 19.36 -12.86 3.90
CA LYS A 96 19.77 -14.07 4.61
C LYS A 96 20.24 -13.77 6.02
N GLN A 97 20.88 -12.63 6.23
CA GLN A 97 21.25 -12.13 7.55
C GLN A 97 19.99 -11.75 8.35
N ASP A 98 19.05 -11.04 7.75
CA ASP A 98 17.79 -10.65 8.39
C ASP A 98 16.98 -11.89 8.83
N ILE A 99 16.97 -12.96 8.05
CA ILE A 99 16.35 -14.24 8.45
C ILE A 99 17.03 -14.84 9.69
N ALA A 100 18.36 -14.77 9.76
CA ALA A 100 19.12 -15.30 10.89
C ALA A 100 18.96 -14.46 12.16
N GLU A 101 18.81 -13.15 12.01
CA GLU A 101 18.55 -12.20 13.09
C GLU A 101 17.07 -12.17 13.50
N GLY A 102 16.20 -12.77 12.67
CA GLY A 102 14.76 -12.78 12.85
C GLY A 102 14.12 -11.45 12.48
N GLU A 103 14.81 -10.57 11.76
CA GLU A 103 14.31 -9.26 11.32
C GLU A 103 13.56 -9.35 9.98
N PHE A 104 13.64 -10.50 9.29
CA PHE A 104 12.96 -10.75 8.02
C PHE A 104 11.43 -10.74 8.15
N THR A 105 10.78 -9.91 7.34
CA THR A 105 9.34 -9.65 7.41
C THR A 105 8.56 -10.34 6.29
N GLU A 106 7.24 -10.44 6.46
CA GLU A 106 6.35 -10.99 5.42
C GLU A 106 6.42 -10.16 4.12
N ALA A 107 6.67 -8.86 4.21
CA ALA A 107 6.87 -8.02 3.03
C ALA A 107 8.13 -8.43 2.25
N ASP A 108 9.23 -8.73 2.95
CA ASP A 108 10.47 -9.22 2.34
C ASP A 108 10.25 -10.60 1.69
N SER A 109 9.50 -11.48 2.34
CA SER A 109 9.10 -12.79 1.77
C SER A 109 8.31 -12.63 0.46
N GLN A 110 7.33 -11.72 0.44
CA GLN A 110 6.54 -11.45 -0.75
C GLN A 110 7.39 -10.87 -1.90
N TYR A 111 8.26 -9.91 -1.58
CA TYR A 111 9.19 -9.34 -2.54
C TYR A 111 10.12 -10.41 -3.13
N LEU A 112 10.72 -11.25 -2.29
CA LEU A 112 11.60 -12.34 -2.69
C LEU A 112 10.89 -13.32 -3.66
N ARG A 113 9.64 -13.69 -3.37
CA ARG A 113 8.83 -14.57 -4.22
C ARG A 113 8.47 -13.92 -5.56
N ALA A 114 8.14 -12.63 -5.55
CA ALA A 114 7.88 -11.87 -6.77
C ALA A 114 9.14 -11.76 -7.65
N LEU A 115 10.29 -11.50 -7.03
CA LEU A 115 11.59 -11.47 -7.69
C LEU A 115 11.93 -12.83 -8.32
N ALA A 116 11.77 -13.92 -7.57
CA ALA A 116 12.02 -15.27 -8.06
C ALA A 116 11.14 -15.63 -9.26
N LYS A 117 9.86 -15.23 -9.24
CA LYS A 117 8.94 -15.42 -10.36
C LYS A 117 9.39 -14.67 -11.60
N ARG A 118 9.77 -13.39 -11.46
CA ARG A 118 10.25 -12.55 -12.58
C ARG A 118 11.51 -13.10 -13.23
N LEU A 119 12.38 -13.71 -12.43
CA LEU A 119 13.62 -14.30 -12.94
C LEU A 119 13.41 -15.70 -13.54
N SER A 120 12.26 -16.34 -13.30
CA SER A 120 11.94 -17.67 -13.83
C SER A 120 11.07 -17.64 -15.10
N ASP A 121 10.55 -16.47 -15.48
CA ASP A 121 9.95 -16.16 -16.79
C ASP A 121 11.03 -15.79 -17.83
#